data_AF-A0A954I4B2-F1
#
_entry.id   AF-A0A954I4B2-F1
#
_cell.length_a   1.000
_cell.length_b   1.000
_cell.length_c   1.000
_cell.angle_alpha   90.00
_cell.angle_beta   90.00
_cell.angle_gamma   90.00
#
_symmetry.space_group_name_H-M   'P 1'
#
loop_
_entity.id
_entity.type
_entity.pdbx_description
1 polymer ?
#
loop_
_entity_poly.entity_id
_entity_poly.type
_entity_poly.pdbx_seq_one_letter_code
_entity_poly.pdbx_strand_id
1 'polypeptide(L)'
;RGARRTTISSPFVPEVEPAIQRQSDVLLRPAPAAPVLDQRLAEARRRFETAALQKGRPQLMTAADLAAGRQREVQIADVSSAAVTIPPSMAAGMLVRHPRYGRGTIVETGGSQRRPTVTVRFDHGERMETFVIGVAPLMPLGLNASTNHDED
;
A
#
# COMPACT_ATOMS: atom_id res chain seq x y z
N ARG A 1 -27.81 42.50 41.91
CA ARG A 1 -26.39 42.92 41.92
C ARG A 1 -25.56 41.73 41.42
N GLY A 2 -24.91 41.85 40.27
CA GLY A 2 -24.14 40.75 39.65
C GLY A 2 -22.67 40.80 40.05
N ALA A 3 -22.15 39.69 40.57
CA ALA A 3 -20.75 39.57 40.95
C ALA A 3 -19.86 39.42 39.69
N ARG A 4 -18.84 40.27 39.58
CA ARG A 4 -17.86 40.19 38.48
C ARG A 4 -16.89 39.04 38.76
N ARG A 5 -16.82 38.07 37.84
CA ARG A 5 -15.86 36.97 37.89
C ARG A 5 -14.52 37.47 37.33
N THR A 6 -13.44 37.26 38.07
CA THR A 6 -12.07 37.59 37.65
C THR A 6 -11.50 36.46 36.78
N THR A 7 -10.87 36.84 35.67
CA THR A 7 -10.10 35.92 34.82
C THR A 7 -8.74 35.64 35.46
N ILE A 8 -8.30 34.39 35.45
CA ILE A 8 -6.96 34.00 35.88
C ILE A 8 -5.93 34.45 34.84
N SER A 9 -4.84 35.06 35.31
CA SER A 9 -3.72 35.48 34.47
C SER A 9 -3.03 34.25 33.88
N SER A 10 -2.86 34.22 32.56
CA SER A 10 -2.17 33.16 31.84
C SER A 10 -0.65 33.33 31.96
N PRO A 11 0.11 32.27 32.29
CA PRO A 11 1.57 32.30 32.30
C PRO A 11 2.18 31.95 30.93
N PHE A 12 1.37 31.83 29.87
CA PHE A 12 1.91 31.57 28.53
C PHE A 12 2.77 32.77 28.10
N VAL A 13 4.08 32.56 28.12
CA VAL A 13 5.07 33.41 27.48
C VAL A 13 4.69 33.49 26.00
N PRO A 14 4.57 34.67 25.39
CA PRO A 14 4.49 34.78 23.94
C PRO A 14 5.84 34.34 23.38
N GLU A 15 5.99 33.06 23.10
CA GLU A 15 7.13 32.53 22.35
C GLU A 15 7.13 33.20 20.97
N VAL A 16 7.99 34.20 20.85
CA VAL A 16 8.76 34.62 19.67
C VAL A 16 8.03 34.37 18.35
N GLU A 17 7.41 35.40 17.76
CA GLU A 17 7.15 35.38 16.32
C GLU A 17 8.50 35.31 15.59
N PRO A 18 8.89 34.19 14.96
CA PRO A 18 10.06 34.26 14.10
C PRO A 18 9.63 35.10 12.89
N ALA A 19 10.24 36.27 12.72
CA ALA A 19 10.16 37.00 11.48
C ALA A 19 10.63 36.06 10.36
N ILE A 20 9.68 35.56 9.55
CA ILE A 20 9.99 34.69 8.41
C ILE A 20 10.68 35.57 7.36
N GLN A 21 11.99 35.70 7.47
CA GLN A 21 12.81 36.33 6.46
C GLN A 21 12.85 35.37 5.26
N ARG A 22 11.99 35.62 4.26
CA ARG A 22 12.11 34.96 2.96
C ARG A 22 13.37 35.48 2.28
N GLN A 23 14.54 34.97 2.65
CA GLN A 23 15.72 35.07 1.82
C GLN A 23 15.44 34.25 0.56
N SER A 24 14.90 34.91 -0.45
CA SER A 24 14.94 34.42 -1.82
C SER A 24 16.36 34.60 -2.34
N ASP A 25 17.30 33.85 -1.76
CA ASP A 25 18.58 33.61 -2.40
C ASP A 25 18.31 32.60 -3.50
N VAL A 26 17.86 33.12 -4.65
CA VAL A 26 17.72 32.32 -5.86
C VAL A 26 19.14 31.96 -6.27
N LEU A 27 19.60 30.81 -5.79
CA LEU A 27 20.71 30.09 -6.40
C LEU A 27 20.32 29.88 -7.86
N LEU A 28 20.74 30.78 -8.75
CA LEU A 28 20.56 30.62 -10.18
C LEU A 28 21.31 29.35 -10.56
N ARG A 29 20.58 28.25 -10.66
CA ARG A 29 21.09 27.03 -11.27
C ARG A 29 21.64 27.44 -12.64
N PRO A 30 22.93 27.20 -12.94
CA PRO A 30 23.46 27.54 -14.25
C PRO A 30 22.64 26.79 -15.30
N ALA A 31 22.20 27.51 -16.33
CA ALA A 31 21.45 26.92 -17.43
C ALA A 31 22.30 25.77 -18.01
N PRO A 32 21.72 24.57 -18.21
CA PRO A 32 22.47 23.48 -18.80
C PRO A 32 22.94 23.87 -20.20
N ALA A 33 24.18 23.54 -20.54
CA ALA A 33 24.70 23.73 -21.89
C ALA A 33 23.82 22.95 -22.90
N ALA A 34 23.54 23.55 -24.05
CA ALA A 34 22.70 22.98 -25.12
C ALA A 34 22.95 21.48 -25.43
N PRO A 35 24.20 20.97 -25.55
CA PRO A 35 24.43 19.55 -25.87
C PRO A 35 23.96 18.59 -24.75
N VAL A 36 23.96 19.04 -23.49
CA VAL A 36 23.47 18.24 -22.36
C VAL A 36 21.93 18.17 -22.38
N LEU A 37 21.28 19.22 -22.89
CA LEU A 37 19.83 19.26 -23.05
C LEU A 37 19.36 18.25 -24.11
N ASP A 38 20.06 18.18 -25.25
CA ASP A 38 19.74 17.24 -26.33
C ASP A 38 19.88 15.78 -25.89
N GLN A 39 20.93 15.46 -25.13
CA GLN A 39 21.13 14.14 -24.54
C GLN A 39 20.00 13.77 -23.59
N ARG A 40 19.61 14.69 -22.69
CA ARG A 40 18.49 14.46 -21.76
C ARG A 40 17.17 14.30 -22.49
N LEU A 41 16.96 15.03 -23.59
CA LEU A 41 15.76 14.90 -24.41
C LEU A 41 15.70 13.53 -25.10
N ALA A 42 16.84 13.06 -25.63
CA ALA A 42 16.94 11.73 -26.23
C ALA A 42 16.71 10.61 -25.20
N GLU A 43 17.28 10.74 -24.00
CA GLU A 43 17.04 9.81 -22.89
C GLU A 43 15.59 9.82 -22.43
N ALA A 44 14.98 11.00 -22.31
CA ALA A 44 13.58 11.13 -21.91
C ALA A 44 12.64 10.47 -22.92
N ARG A 45 12.90 10.63 -24.24
CA ARG A 45 12.15 9.95 -25.30
C ARG A 45 12.24 8.43 -25.19
N ARG A 46 13.45 7.89 -25.02
CA ARG A 46 13.66 6.44 -24.83
C ARG A 46 12.91 5.91 -23.61
N ARG A 47 12.98 6.61 -22.47
CA ARG A 47 12.23 6.22 -21.26
C ARG A 47 10.73 6.23 -21.52
N PHE A 48 10.22 7.25 -22.21
CA PHE A 48 8.81 7.33 -22.55
C PHE A 48 8.36 6.18 -23.45
N GLU A 49 9.10 5.86 -24.50
CA GLU A 49 8.82 4.73 -25.40
C GLU A 49 8.77 3.40 -24.63
N THR A 50 9.76 3.16 -23.76
CA THR A 50 9.78 1.95 -22.92
C THR A 50 8.60 1.87 -21.95
N ALA A 51 8.17 3.01 -21.40
CA ALA A 51 7.03 3.07 -20.49
C ALA A 51 5.69 2.92 -21.24
N ALA A 52 5.59 3.47 -22.46
CA ALA A 52 4.41 3.38 -23.31
C ALA A 52 4.16 1.93 -23.78
N LEU A 53 5.21 1.13 -23.98
CA LEU A 53 5.08 -0.30 -24.30
C LEU A 53 4.57 -1.16 -23.14
N GLN A 54 4.72 -0.71 -21.89
CA GLN A 54 4.30 -1.48 -20.72
C GLN A 54 2.78 -1.39 -20.54
N LYS A 55 2.06 -2.36 -21.13
CA LYS A 55 0.62 -2.57 -20.89
C LYS A 55 0.38 -2.93 -19.42
N GLY A 56 -0.63 -2.32 -18.80
CA GLY A 56 -1.10 -2.68 -17.46
C GLY A 56 -0.69 -1.77 -16.30
N ARG A 57 0.02 -0.66 -16.56
CA ARG A 57 0.23 0.37 -15.53
C ARG A 57 -1.00 1.27 -15.40
N PRO A 58 -1.45 1.61 -14.18
CA PRO A 58 -2.50 2.61 -14.00
C PRO A 58 -2.02 3.94 -14.61
N GLN A 59 -2.70 4.39 -15.67
CA GLN A 59 -2.37 5.66 -16.33
C GLN A 59 -3.17 6.79 -15.68
N LEU A 60 -2.50 7.91 -15.42
CA LEU A 60 -3.17 9.15 -15.07
C LEU A 60 -3.88 9.67 -16.32
N MET A 61 -5.12 10.11 -16.14
CA MET A 61 -5.91 10.73 -17.20
C MET A 61 -5.19 11.97 -17.71
N THR A 62 -5.03 12.10 -19.04
CA THR A 62 -4.37 13.28 -19.60
C THR A 62 -5.29 14.51 -19.52
N ALA A 63 -4.71 15.70 -19.44
CA ALA A 63 -5.48 16.95 -19.40
C ALA A 63 -6.38 17.12 -20.65
N ALA A 64 -5.93 16.63 -21.80
CA ALA A 64 -6.71 16.61 -23.03
C ALA A 64 -7.94 15.70 -22.92
N ASP A 65 -7.79 14.50 -22.34
CA ASP A 65 -8.91 13.59 -22.10
C ASP A 65 -9.95 14.19 -21.13
N LEU A 66 -9.50 15.00 -20.15
CA LEU A 66 -10.40 15.70 -19.22
C LEU A 66 -11.20 16.80 -19.91
N ALA A 67 -10.55 17.61 -20.75
CA ALA A 67 -11.20 18.66 -21.52
C ALA A 67 -12.18 18.09 -22.57
N ALA A 68 -11.89 16.90 -23.11
CA ALA A 68 -12.76 16.17 -24.01
C ALA A 68 -13.95 15.50 -23.30
N GLY A 69 -14.11 15.68 -21.98
CA GLY A 69 -15.22 15.13 -21.22
C GLY A 69 -15.23 13.60 -21.17
N ARG A 70 -14.07 12.95 -21.38
CA ARG A 70 -13.97 11.49 -21.42
C ARG A 70 -14.04 10.93 -19.99
N GLN A 71 -15.23 10.90 -19.42
CA GLN A 71 -15.50 10.21 -18.16
C GLN A 71 -15.38 8.70 -18.42
N ARG A 72 -14.16 8.16 -18.29
CA ARG A 72 -13.96 6.72 -18.20
C ARG A 72 -14.38 6.35 -16.79
N GLU A 73 -15.52 5.68 -16.67
CA GLU A 73 -15.95 5.03 -15.44
C GLU A 73 -14.75 4.22 -14.94
N VAL A 74 -14.19 4.65 -13.81
CA VAL A 74 -13.08 3.96 -13.17
C VAL A 74 -13.69 2.68 -12.64
N GLN A 75 -13.74 1.66 -13.50
CA GLN A 75 -13.66 0.30 -13.02
C GLN A 75 -12.36 0.29 -12.24
N ILE A 76 -12.49 0.33 -10.91
CA ILE A 76 -11.47 -0.14 -10.00
C ILE A 76 -11.36 -1.63 -10.35
N ALA A 77 -10.67 -1.91 -11.46
CA ALA A 77 -10.20 -3.23 -11.79
C ALA A 77 -9.29 -3.54 -10.62
N ASP A 78 -9.88 -4.30 -9.70
CA ASP A 78 -9.27 -5.09 -8.66
C ASP A 78 -7.80 -4.72 -8.48
N VAL A 79 -7.48 -4.03 -7.38
CA VAL A 79 -6.09 -3.84 -6.91
C VAL A 79 -5.49 -5.21 -6.47
N SER A 80 -5.95 -6.29 -7.10
CA SER A 80 -5.45 -7.63 -7.02
C SER A 80 -4.05 -7.66 -7.57
N SER A 81 -3.23 -8.30 -6.75
CA SER A 81 -1.96 -8.89 -7.12
C SER A 81 -0.76 -7.92 -7.18
N ALA A 82 -0.71 -6.92 -6.30
CA ALA A 82 0.56 -6.75 -5.60
C ALA A 82 0.75 -8.01 -4.76
N ALA A 83 1.47 -9.01 -5.29
CA ALA A 83 1.62 -10.33 -4.71
C ALA A 83 1.96 -10.20 -3.22
N VAL A 84 0.97 -10.48 -2.37
CA VAL A 84 1.13 -10.43 -0.93
C VAL A 84 2.10 -11.55 -0.58
N THR A 85 3.27 -11.21 -0.04
CA THR A 85 4.24 -12.21 0.39
C THR A 85 3.71 -12.93 1.62
N ILE A 86 3.02 -14.05 1.41
CA ILE A 86 2.55 -14.95 2.45
C ILE A 86 3.62 -16.03 2.67
N PRO A 87 3.99 -16.34 3.92
CA PRO A 87 4.94 -17.42 4.18
C PRO A 87 4.37 -18.75 3.66
N PRO A 88 5.21 -19.64 3.11
CA PRO A 88 4.75 -20.91 2.51
C PRO A 88 4.00 -21.79 3.52
N SER A 89 4.30 -21.67 4.81
CA SER A 89 3.61 -22.38 5.89
C SER A 89 2.19 -21.88 6.18
N MET A 90 1.73 -20.80 5.53
CA MET A 90 0.38 -20.24 5.67
C MET A 90 -0.29 -20.00 4.31
N ALA A 91 0.08 -20.77 3.30
CA ALA A 91 -0.60 -20.76 2.01
C ALA A 91 -2.04 -21.29 2.14
N ALA A 92 -2.89 -20.98 1.16
CA ALA A 92 -4.20 -21.59 1.04
C ALA A 92 -4.06 -23.13 0.99
N GLY A 93 -4.98 -23.83 1.67
CA GLY A 93 -4.95 -25.28 1.85
C GLY A 93 -4.14 -25.78 3.05
N MET A 94 -3.34 -24.94 3.72
CA MET A 94 -2.60 -25.36 4.92
C MET A 94 -3.51 -25.57 6.13
N LEU A 95 -3.19 -26.59 6.92
CA LEU A 95 -3.78 -26.82 8.23
C LEU A 95 -3.11 -25.95 9.29
N VAL A 96 -3.92 -25.31 10.12
CA VAL A 96 -3.47 -24.44 11.21
C VAL A 96 -4.22 -24.75 12.50
N ARG A 97 -3.59 -24.44 13.64
CA ARG A 97 -4.19 -24.51 14.97
C ARG A 97 -4.23 -23.14 15.61
N HIS A 98 -5.40 -22.76 16.10
CA HIS A 98 -5.61 -21.58 16.92
C HIS A 98 -6.00 -21.99 18.35
N PRO A 99 -5.40 -21.41 19.42
CA PRO A 99 -5.70 -21.78 20.80
C PRO A 99 -7.19 -21.67 21.18
N ARG A 100 -7.91 -20.67 20.66
CA ARG A 100 -9.33 -20.44 20.98
C ARG A 100 -10.32 -21.20 20.08
N TYR A 101 -9.94 -21.50 18.84
CA TYR A 101 -10.86 -22.02 17.83
C TYR A 101 -10.55 -23.47 17.41
N GLY A 102 -9.41 -24.02 17.84
CA GLY A 102 -9.00 -25.38 17.50
C GLY A 102 -8.31 -25.45 16.15
N ARG A 103 -8.58 -26.52 15.40
CA ARG A 103 -7.98 -26.79 14.10
C ARG A 103 -8.81 -26.18 12.97
N GLY A 104 -8.15 -25.73 11.92
CA GLY A 104 -8.80 -25.20 10.73
C GLY A 104 -7.91 -25.23 9.50
N THR A 105 -8.50 -24.97 8.35
CA THR A 105 -7.81 -24.92 7.05
C THR A 105 -7.83 -23.49 6.51
N ILE A 106 -6.71 -23.00 6.01
CA ILE A 106 -6.66 -21.70 5.32
C ILE A 106 -7.40 -21.84 3.99
N VAL A 107 -8.43 -21.04 3.78
CA VAL A 107 -9.25 -21.04 2.54
C VAL A 107 -8.86 -19.90 1.61
N GLU A 108 -8.39 -18.78 2.16
CA GLU A 108 -8.05 -17.59 1.40
C GLU A 108 -6.84 -16.88 1.99
N THR A 109 -6.05 -16.29 1.11
CA THR A 109 -4.87 -15.49 1.41
C THR A 109 -5.05 -14.12 0.77
N GLY A 110 -4.89 -13.05 1.53
CA GLY A 110 -5.11 -11.70 1.01
C GLY A 110 -4.47 -10.60 1.85
N GLY A 111 -5.07 -9.42 1.79
CA GLY A 111 -4.58 -8.24 2.49
C GLY A 111 -3.57 -7.44 1.69
N SER A 112 -2.71 -6.70 2.38
CA SER A 112 -1.68 -5.86 1.75
C SER A 112 -0.29 -6.37 2.10
N GLN A 113 0.73 -5.96 1.32
CA GLN A 113 2.13 -6.32 1.61
C GLN A 113 2.56 -5.97 3.05
N ARG A 114 2.04 -4.89 3.62
CA ARG A 114 2.34 -4.46 5.01
C ARG A 114 1.52 -5.18 6.07
N ARG A 115 0.41 -5.78 5.68
CA ARG A 115 -0.55 -6.41 6.60
C ARG A 115 -1.21 -7.60 5.91
N PRO A 116 -0.45 -8.68 5.71
CA PRO A 116 -0.95 -9.90 5.07
C PRO A 116 -1.99 -10.58 5.96
N THR A 117 -3.07 -11.09 5.36
CA THR A 117 -4.18 -11.75 6.07
C THR A 117 -4.47 -13.14 5.51
N VAL A 118 -4.94 -14.02 6.38
CA VAL A 118 -5.41 -15.37 6.03
C VAL A 118 -6.80 -15.60 6.59
N THR A 119 -7.67 -16.16 5.78
CA THR A 119 -9.00 -16.59 6.21
C THR A 119 -8.97 -18.08 6.47
N VAL A 120 -9.35 -18.47 7.68
CA VAL A 120 -9.30 -19.86 8.17
C VAL A 120 -10.71 -20.35 8.40
N ARG A 121 -11.05 -21.51 7.83
CA ARG A 121 -12.27 -22.25 8.17
C ARG A 121 -11.94 -23.24 9.29
N PHE A 122 -12.53 -23.07 10.47
CA PHE A 122 -12.33 -23.97 11.61
C PHE A 122 -13.30 -25.16 11.59
N ASP A 123 -12.78 -26.33 11.99
CA ASP A 123 -13.56 -27.58 12.01
C ASP A 123 -14.68 -27.52 13.06
N HIS A 124 -14.41 -26.85 14.18
CA HIS A 124 -15.36 -26.72 15.27
C HIS A 124 -16.32 -25.55 15.00
N GLY A 125 -17.45 -25.85 14.36
CA GLY A 125 -18.58 -24.94 14.23
C GLY A 125 -18.71 -24.17 12.91
N GLU A 126 -18.07 -24.64 11.83
CA GLU A 126 -18.13 -24.04 10.47
C GLU A 126 -17.92 -22.52 10.44
N ARG A 127 -17.11 -21.97 11.35
CA ARG A 127 -16.81 -20.54 11.38
C ARG A 127 -15.58 -20.25 10.53
N MET A 128 -15.72 -19.23 9.69
CA MET A 128 -14.60 -18.62 8.97
C MET A 128 -14.18 -17.35 9.68
N GLU A 129 -12.90 -17.20 9.96
CA GLU A 129 -12.33 -16.01 10.60
C GLU A 129 -11.09 -15.56 9.84
N THR A 130 -10.91 -14.25 9.77
CA THR A 130 -9.77 -13.63 9.07
C THR A 130 -8.76 -13.12 10.07
N PHE A 131 -7.51 -13.53 9.89
CA PHE A 131 -6.41 -13.25 10.79
C PHE A 131 -5.29 -12.50 10.08
N VAL A 132 -4.63 -11.59 10.80
CA VAL A 132 -3.42 -10.94 10.32
C VAL A 132 -2.22 -11.83 10.64
N ILE A 133 -1.42 -12.16 9.63
CA ILE A 133 -0.18 -12.94 9.79
C ILE A 133 0.81 -12.15 10.63
N GLY A 134 1.42 -12.82 11.62
CA GLY A 134 2.36 -12.21 12.58
C GLY A 134 1.71 -11.63 13.84
N VAL A 135 0.38 -11.44 13.85
CA VAL A 135 -0.37 -11.03 15.05
C VAL A 135 -1.16 -12.18 15.64
N ALA A 136 -1.76 -13.00 14.79
CA ALA A 136 -2.58 -14.13 15.24
C ALA A 136 -1.70 -15.29 15.74
N PRO A 137 -2.06 -15.94 16.86
CA PRO A 137 -1.36 -17.11 17.40
C PRO A 137 -1.71 -18.38 16.60
N LEU A 138 -1.52 -18.34 15.28
CA LEU A 138 -1.75 -19.48 14.38
C LEU A 138 -0.50 -20.34 14.32
N MET A 139 -0.66 -21.62 14.65
CA MET A 139 0.41 -22.61 14.58
C MET A 139 0.18 -23.50 13.36
N PRO A 140 1.10 -23.52 12.37
CA PRO A 140 0.98 -24.40 11.21
C PRO A 140 1.10 -25.86 11.67
N LEU A 141 0.13 -26.69 11.29
CA LEU A 141 0.17 -28.13 11.50
C LEU A 141 0.72 -28.73 10.21
N GLY A 142 2.05 -28.89 10.16
CA GLY A 142 2.73 -29.37 8.96
C GLY A 142 2.22 -30.76 8.57
N LEU A 143 1.57 -30.84 7.40
CA LEU A 143 1.51 -31.99 6.49
C LEU A 143 0.50 -31.70 5.38
N ASN A 144 1.02 -31.33 4.21
CA ASN A 144 0.50 -31.80 2.93
C ASN A 144 1.66 -31.90 1.92
N ALA A 145 2.61 -32.77 2.26
CA ALA A 145 3.37 -33.48 1.24
C ALA A 145 2.46 -34.57 0.66
N SER A 146 1.49 -34.19 -0.17
CA SER A 146 0.95 -35.11 -1.19
C SER A 146 1.74 -34.84 -2.45
N THR A 147 2.95 -35.41 -2.46
CA THR A 147 3.72 -35.74 -3.66
C THR A 147 2.83 -36.56 -4.58
N ASN A 148 2.26 -35.95 -5.62
CA ASN A 148 1.88 -36.70 -6.81
C ASN A 148 3.12 -36.72 -7.71
N HIS A 149 3.97 -37.71 -7.43
CA HIS A 149 4.99 -38.18 -8.35
C HIS A 149 4.32 -39.27 -9.19
N ASP A 150 3.66 -38.85 -10.27
CA ASP A 150 3.24 -39.76 -11.34
C ASP A 150 4.45 -39.92 -12.27
N GLU A 151 5.16 -41.03 -12.07
CA GLU A 151 5.97 -41.68 -13.10
C GLU A 151 5.04 -42.44 -14.04
N ASP A 152 5.08 -42.10 -15.34
CA ASP A 152 5.10 -43.06 -16.47
C ASP A 152 5.49 -42.30 -17.76
#